data_AF-A0A0B4ERV9-F1
#
_entry.id   AF-A0A0B4ERV9-F1
#
_cell.length_a   1.000
_cell.length_b   1.000
_cell.length_c   1.000
_cell.angle_alpha   90.00
_cell.angle_beta   90.00
_cell.angle_gamma   90.00
#
_symmetry.space_group_name_H-M   'P 1'
#
loop_
_entity.id
_entity.type
_entity.pdbx_description
1 polymer ?
#
loop_
_entity_poly.entity_id
_entity_poly.type
_entity_poly.pdbx_seq_one_letter_code
_entity_poly.pdbx_strand_id
1 'polypeptide(L)' 'GFDGDVAGLKAVQSGVLNATMTQQTQKMGRLAVASAIDLKAGKAVPKEQLLPTVLTTKENVAPFLQQHP' A
#
# COMPACT_ATOMS: atom_id res chain seq x y z
N GLY A 1 9.63 5.09 8.84
CA GLY A 1 8.16 4.91 8.94
C GLY A 1 7.77 3.57 8.37
N PHE A 2 6.54 3.15 8.62
CA PHE A 2 5.90 1.99 8.01
C PHE A 2 4.51 2.40 7.48
N ASP A 3 3.89 1.56 6.66
CA ASP A 3 2.61 1.78 5.95
C ASP A 3 2.63 2.81 4.83
N GLY A 4 3.27 3.97 5.05
CA GLY A 4 3.28 5.09 4.11
C GLY A 4 1.90 5.73 3.95
N ASP A 5 1.15 5.83 5.05
CA ASP A 5 -0.09 6.59 5.09
C ASP A 5 0.15 8.09 4.82
N VAL A 6 -0.94 8.86 4.62
CA VAL A 6 -0.82 10.29 4.24
C VAL A 6 0.00 11.09 5.26
N ALA A 7 -0.09 10.77 6.55
CA ALA A 7 0.70 11.42 7.58
C ALA A 7 2.20 11.06 7.45
N GLY A 8 2.52 9.77 7.29
CA GLY A 8 3.88 9.28 7.06
C GLY A 8 4.52 9.86 5.80
N LEU A 9 3.78 9.94 4.69
CA LEU A 9 4.26 10.55 3.45
C LEU A 9 4.53 12.05 3.63
N LYS A 10 3.65 12.79 4.33
CA LYS A 10 3.90 14.21 4.65
C LYS A 10 5.11 14.39 5.57
N ALA A 11 5.32 13.47 6.51
CA ALA A 11 6.50 13.47 7.37
C ALA A 11 7.79 13.18 6.58
N VAL A 12 7.74 12.31 5.56
CA VAL A 12 8.87 12.11 4.62
C VAL A 12 9.11 13.36 3.78
N GLN A 13 8.06 13.96 3.23
CA GLN A 13 8.16 15.16 2.39
C GLN A 13 8.76 16.36 3.15
N SER A 14 8.38 16.53 4.42
CA SER A 14 8.89 17.58 5.30
C SER A 14 10.27 17.28 5.90
N GLY A 15 10.76 16.04 5.79
CA GLY A 15 12.05 15.60 6.33
C GLY A 15 12.03 15.21 7.81
N VAL A 16 10.85 15.14 8.44
CA VAL A 16 10.69 14.60 9.80
C VAL A 16 10.98 13.09 9.83
N LEU A 17 10.60 12.37 8.76
CA LEU A 17 11.02 10.99 8.50
C LEU A 17 11.97 10.95 7.31
N ASN A 18 13.05 10.16 7.41
CA ASN A 18 13.93 9.94 6.27
C ASN A 18 13.29 9.05 5.19
N ALA A 19 12.51 8.05 5.61
CA ALA A 19 11.85 7.12 4.71
C ALA A 19 10.64 6.44 5.37
N THR A 20 9.78 5.83 4.54
CA THR A 20 8.70 4.94 4.96
C THR A 20 8.50 3.79 3.95
N MET A 21 8.04 2.63 4.42
CA MET A 21 7.63 1.54 3.53
C MET A 21 6.18 1.74 3.10
N THR A 22 5.94 2.30 1.93
CA THR A 22 4.60 2.56 1.40
C THR A 22 3.96 1.28 0.90
N GLN A 23 2.78 0.98 1.44
CA GLN A 23 2.00 -0.23 1.17
C GLN A 23 0.81 0.04 0.24
N GLN A 24 0.33 -0.98 -0.45
CA GLN A 24 -0.86 -0.90 -1.32
C GLN A 24 -2.15 -1.21 -0.54
N THR A 25 -2.42 -0.50 0.55
CA THR A 25 -3.51 -0.83 1.51
C THR A 25 -4.89 -0.86 0.85
N GLN A 26 -5.16 0.07 -0.07
CA GLN A 26 -6.42 0.07 -0.81
C GLN A 26 -6.55 -1.15 -1.72
N LYS A 27 -5.45 -1.56 -2.37
CA LYS A 27 -5.43 -2.77 -3.19
C LYS A 27 -5.61 -4.04 -2.36
N MET A 28 -5.05 -4.11 -1.14
CA MET A 28 -5.31 -5.22 -0.21
C MET A 28 -6.80 -5.34 0.08
N GLY A 29 -7.49 -4.24 0.38
CA GLY A 29 -8.93 -4.23 0.61
C GLY A 29 -9.73 -4.72 -0.61
N ARG A 30 -9.42 -4.22 -1.80
CA ARG A 30 -10.07 -4.67 -3.05
C ARG A 30 -9.81 -6.15 -3.33
N LEU A 31 -8.59 -6.60 -3.11
CA LEU A 31 -8.20 -8.00 -3.28
C LEU A 31 -8.98 -8.90 -2.32
N ALA A 32 -9.10 -8.53 -1.05
CA ALA A 32 -9.84 -9.31 -0.06
C ALA A 32 -11.32 -9.48 -0.44
N VAL A 33 -11.97 -8.41 -0.91
CA VAL A 33 -13.37 -8.47 -1.38
C VAL A 33 -13.49 -9.34 -2.63
N ALA A 34 -12.58 -9.18 -3.59
CA ALA A 34 -12.56 -9.99 -4.80
C ALA A 34 -12.37 -11.49 -4.48
N SER A 35 -11.45 -11.81 -3.56
CA SER A 35 -11.22 -13.17 -3.08
C SER A 35 -12.46 -13.78 -2.43
N ALA A 36 -13.19 -13.01 -1.61
CA ALA A 36 -14.44 -13.49 -1.01
C ALA A 36 -15.51 -13.81 -2.07
N ILE A 37 -15.62 -12.98 -3.12
CA ILE A 37 -16.54 -13.22 -4.24
C ILE A 37 -16.14 -14.48 -5.02
N ASP A 38 -14.85 -14.66 -5.31
CA ASP A 38 -14.34 -15.82 -6.03
C ASP A 38 -14.55 -17.12 -5.25
N LEU A 39 -14.30 -17.11 -3.94
CA LEU A 39 -14.57 -18.25 -3.06
C LEU A 39 -16.07 -18.60 -3.04
N LYS A 40 -16.95 -17.59 -2.95
CA LYS A 40 -18.41 -17.80 -3.03
C LYS A 40 -18.82 -18.43 -4.36
N ALA A 41 -18.12 -18.12 -5.45
CA ALA A 41 -18.34 -18.69 -6.78
C ALA A 41 -17.68 -20.08 -6.97
N GLY A 42 -17.08 -20.65 -5.92
CA GLY A 42 -16.41 -21.96 -5.98
C GLY A 42 -15.04 -21.96 -6.65
N LYS A 43 -14.46 -20.78 -6.89
CA LYS A 43 -13.11 -20.66 -7.47
C LYS A 43 -12.05 -20.83 -6.38
N ALA A 44 -10.86 -21.27 -6.79
CA ALA A 44 -9.70 -21.30 -5.93
C ALA A 44 -9.09 -19.89 -5.80
N VAL A 45 -8.72 -19.53 -4.58
CA VAL A 45 -7.90 -18.35 -4.27
C VAL A 45 -6.61 -18.86 -3.64
N PRO A 46 -5.43 -18.28 -3.96
CA PRO A 46 -4.19 -18.64 -3.30
C PRO A 46 -4.30 -18.53 -1.77
N LYS A 47 -3.45 -19.24 -1.03
CA LYS A 47 -3.39 -19.08 0.44
C LYS A 47 -2.65 -17.80 0.84
N GLU A 48 -1.66 -17.39 0.04
CA GLU A 48 -0.84 -16.20 0.28
C GLU A 48 -1.00 -15.22 -0.88
N GLN A 49 -1.17 -13.94 -0.57
CA GLN A 49 -1.29 -12.85 -1.53
C GLN A 49 -0.35 -11.72 -1.15
N LEU A 50 0.93 -11.88 -1.49
CA LEU A 50 1.95 -10.88 -1.20
C LEU A 50 1.81 -9.71 -2.18
N LEU A 51 1.73 -8.49 -1.66
CA LEU A 51 1.77 -7.26 -2.47
C LEU A 51 3.10 -6.55 -2.24
N PRO A 52 3.77 -6.07 -3.31
CA PRO A 52 5.02 -5.36 -3.16
C PRO A 52 4.82 -4.04 -2.42
N THR A 53 5.84 -3.65 -1.67
CA THR A 53 5.93 -2.38 -0.96
C THR A 53 7.05 -1.54 -1.56
N VAL A 54 6.92 -0.22 -1.49
CA VAL A 54 7.93 0.71 -2.02
C VAL A 54 8.64 1.39 -0.85
N LEU A 55 9.98 1.39 -0.88
CA LEU A 55 10.74 2.28 0.00
C LEU A 55 10.55 3.72 -0.51
N THR A 56 9.79 4.50 0.23
CA THR A 56 9.49 5.88 -0.09
C THR A 56 10.41 6.81 0.70
N THR A 57 11.10 7.67 -0.02
CA THR A 57 12.04 8.67 0.47
C THR A 57 11.66 10.04 -0.08
N LYS A 58 12.40 11.09 0.28
CA LYS A 58 12.12 12.44 -0.20
C LYS A 58 12.22 12.56 -1.73
N GLU A 59 13.02 11.72 -2.37
CA GLU A 59 13.23 11.69 -3.82
C GLU A 59 12.03 11.15 -4.60
N ASN A 60 11.16 10.34 -3.98
CA ASN A 60 10.07 9.66 -4.69
C ASN A 60 8.69 9.77 -4.00
N VAL A 61 8.55 10.61 -2.97
CA VAL A 61 7.28 10.74 -2.20
C VAL A 61 6.15 11.45 -2.95
N ALA A 62 6.47 12.33 -3.89
CA ALA A 62 5.49 13.22 -4.52
C ALA A 62 4.31 12.49 -5.21
N PRO A 63 4.51 11.40 -6.00
CA PRO A 63 3.40 10.69 -6.63
C PRO A 63 2.46 10.04 -5.62
N PHE A 64 2.98 9.51 -4.51
CA PHE A 64 2.19 8.82 -3.47
C PHE A 64 1.29 9.78 -2.68
N LEU A 65 1.66 11.07 -2.62
CA LEU A 65 0.82 12.12 -2.04
C LEU A 65 -0.33 12.54 -2.95
N GLN A 66 -0.19 12.38 -4.27
CA GLN A 66 -1.27 12.67 -5.24
C GLN A 66 -2.23 11.49 -5.32
N GLN A 67 -1.70 10.28 -5.40
CA GLN A 67 -2.46 9.06 -5.46
C GLN A 67 -1.77 7.97 -4.66
N HIS A 68 -2.35 7.66 -3.50
CA HIS A 68 -1.88 6.56 -2.68
C HIS A 68 -2.18 5.22 -3.39
N PRO A 69 -1.23 4.28 -3.39
CA PRO A 69 -1.38 3.01 -4.07
C PRO A 69 -2.31 2.01 -3.34
#